data_AF-A0A9P8JA96-F1
#
_entry.id   AF-A0A9P8JA96-F1
#
_cell.length_a   1.000
_cell.length_b   1.000
_cell.length_c   1.000
_cell.angle_alpha   90.00
_cell.angle_beta   90.00
_cell.angle_gamma   90.00
#
_symmetry.space_group_name_H-M   'P 1'
#
loop_
_entity.id
_entity.type
_entity.pdbx_description
1 polymer ?
#
loop_
_entity_poly.entity_id
_entity_poly.type
_entity_poly.pdbx_seq_one_letter_code
_entity_poly.pdbx_strand_id
1 'polypeptide(L)'
;MFFLSALPSLGLLTSFVSAQYYNVTNGTSASNASTYTNPILNEVGADPWVIRHGDYYYMTYTTNSNITILRSSVLTDWNNADVKLAFNPPPGMNYSTDLWAPELHQIDNSWYVIFTADPNYDTPSPEVDMWCDFNCPAVHHRMYVLEGSSSDPWESTYTLKSQLSTYDQFAIDGTYFQHDSGLYHIYSCWYRQYDAWPSNLCITKMSDPWTVESNFTERQIISVPDNPWEKTPYGRPWNYRLSSNEGPQQLTNPTTGQQFVIYSAARSDNRNYCLGQLELVGDDPMNPSDWRKNNEGCVFYQNPKEEAYGVGHASFTKSLDGTQDWIVYHGMRDPTNGWSARTIRTQQFTWNADGTPNFPRPGYGPYPVPSGQT
;
A
#
# COMPACT_ATOMS: atom_id res chain seq x y z
N MET A 1 -56.05 -2.41 84.64
CA MET A 1 -55.07 -3.30 85.31
C MET A 1 -53.74 -3.11 84.58
N PHE A 2 -52.75 -2.44 85.21
CA PHE A 2 -51.37 -2.19 84.72
C PHE A 2 -51.21 -1.49 83.34
N PHE A 3 -50.20 -0.69 83.00
CA PHE A 3 -49.22 0.19 83.68
C PHE A 3 -48.27 0.63 82.53
N LEU A 4 -48.00 1.93 82.33
CA LEU A 4 -46.79 2.50 81.67
C LEU A 4 -46.44 2.06 80.21
N SER A 5 -45.61 2.77 79.40
CA SER A 5 -44.86 4.02 79.57
C SER A 5 -44.37 4.60 78.21
N ALA A 6 -44.17 5.92 78.17
CA ALA A 6 -43.12 6.66 77.45
C ALA A 6 -43.10 6.75 75.89
N LEU A 7 -43.56 7.91 75.41
CA LEU A 7 -42.89 8.77 74.40
C LEU A 7 -41.52 9.28 74.93
N PRO A 8 -40.70 10.08 74.19
CA PRO A 8 -40.79 10.57 72.80
C PRO A 8 -39.62 9.97 71.95
N SER A 9 -39.00 10.52 70.89
CA SER A 9 -39.04 11.78 70.09
C SER A 9 -38.45 11.47 68.67
N LEU A 10 -38.16 12.35 67.70
CA LEU A 10 -38.30 13.80 67.44
C LEU A 10 -38.30 14.00 65.91
N GLY A 11 -38.89 15.07 65.38
CA GLY A 11 -38.58 15.52 64.00
C GLY A 11 -39.78 15.95 63.16
N LEU A 12 -40.18 17.22 63.27
CA LEU A 12 -40.94 17.87 62.19
C LEU A 12 -40.03 18.00 60.96
N LEU A 13 -40.45 17.47 59.80
CA LEU A 13 -40.03 18.03 58.52
C LEU A 13 -41.15 18.92 57.98
N THR A 14 -40.84 20.21 57.85
CA THR A 14 -41.71 21.20 57.20
C THR A 14 -41.71 20.98 55.70
N SER A 15 -42.87 20.67 55.14
CA SER A 15 -43.08 20.56 53.70
C SER A 15 -43.03 21.95 53.04
N PHE A 16 -42.00 22.21 52.24
CA PHE A 16 -42.02 23.27 51.23
C PHE A 16 -41.87 22.64 49.85
N VAL A 17 -42.89 22.85 49.01
CA VAL A 17 -42.88 22.43 47.61
C VAL A 17 -42.01 23.41 46.82
N SER A 18 -40.92 22.92 46.24
CA SER A 18 -40.20 23.62 45.18
C SER A 18 -40.51 22.95 43.84
N ALA A 19 -40.98 23.74 42.88
CA ALA A 19 -41.24 23.26 41.52
C ALA A 19 -39.90 22.97 40.82
N GLN A 20 -39.60 21.71 40.57
CA GLN A 20 -38.50 21.34 39.68
C GLN A 20 -38.95 21.48 38.24
N TYR A 21 -38.33 22.43 37.54
CA TYR A 21 -38.44 22.55 36.09
C TYR A 21 -37.82 21.33 35.44
N TYR A 22 -38.61 20.59 34.66
CA TYR A 22 -38.09 19.56 33.76
C TYR A 22 -37.29 20.22 32.64
N ASN A 23 -35.99 20.43 32.87
CA ASN A 23 -35.05 20.63 31.79
C ASN A 23 -34.94 19.32 31.01
N VAL A 24 -35.70 19.21 29.93
CA VAL A 24 -35.43 18.23 28.88
C VAL A 24 -34.12 18.65 28.23
N THR A 25 -33.01 18.10 28.72
CA THR A 25 -31.73 18.17 28.04
C THR A 25 -31.86 17.39 26.73
N ASN A 26 -32.13 18.11 25.63
CA ASN A 26 -31.99 17.56 24.29
C ASN A 26 -30.55 17.04 24.16
N GLY A 27 -30.41 15.71 24.13
CA GLY A 27 -29.12 15.05 23.94
C GLY A 27 -28.64 15.21 22.51
N THR A 28 -28.07 16.37 22.18
CA THR A 28 -27.37 16.58 20.90
C THR A 28 -25.93 16.07 21.01
N SER A 29 -25.79 14.74 21.05
CA SER A 29 -24.54 14.05 20.72
C SER A 29 -24.67 13.37 19.35
N ALA A 30 -25.08 14.14 18.36
CA ALA A 30 -24.72 13.86 16.98
C ALA A 30 -23.31 14.43 16.76
N SER A 31 -22.28 13.62 16.99
CA SER A 31 -20.97 13.90 16.41
C SER A 31 -21.12 13.79 14.90
N ASN A 32 -21.26 14.93 14.21
CA ASN A 32 -21.09 14.99 12.76
C ASN A 32 -19.63 14.63 12.46
N ALA A 33 -19.34 13.34 12.31
CA ALA A 33 -18.03 12.87 11.89
C ALA A 33 -17.76 13.46 10.50
N SER A 34 -16.66 14.20 10.36
CA SER A 34 -16.21 14.72 9.07
C SER A 34 -16.06 13.55 8.10
N THR A 35 -16.46 13.76 6.84
CA THR A 35 -16.38 12.75 5.79
C THR A 35 -15.57 13.22 4.60
N TYR A 36 -14.89 12.30 3.94
CA TYR A 36 -14.21 12.52 2.66
C TYR A 36 -14.78 11.61 1.57
N THR A 37 -14.36 11.87 0.33
CA THR A 37 -14.64 11.03 -0.85
C THR A 37 -13.33 10.71 -1.56
N ASN A 38 -13.25 9.55 -2.22
CA ASN A 38 -12.15 9.28 -3.16
C ASN A 38 -12.43 9.97 -4.52
N PRO A 39 -11.41 10.23 -5.35
CA PRO A 39 -9.98 10.11 -5.06
C PRO A 39 -9.48 11.16 -4.06
N ILE A 40 -8.36 10.88 -3.40
CA ILE A 40 -7.74 11.78 -2.39
C ILE A 40 -6.75 12.79 -3.00
N LEU A 41 -6.55 12.72 -4.31
CA LEU A 41 -5.74 13.63 -5.12
C LEU A 41 -6.49 13.85 -6.45
N ASN A 42 -6.65 15.10 -6.88
CA ASN A 42 -7.37 15.45 -8.12
C ASN A 42 -6.49 15.34 -9.38
N GLU A 43 -5.62 14.33 -9.42
CA GLU A 43 -4.69 14.06 -10.51
C GLU A 43 -4.73 12.58 -10.91
N VAL A 44 -4.21 12.28 -12.11
CA VAL A 44 -3.88 10.89 -12.46
C VAL A 44 -2.70 10.48 -11.59
N GLY A 45 -2.85 9.38 -10.86
CA GLY A 45 -1.88 8.93 -9.89
C GLY A 45 -1.93 7.42 -9.73
N ALA A 46 -0.74 6.83 -9.69
CA ALA A 46 -0.52 5.41 -9.72
C ALA A 46 0.54 5.01 -8.70
N ASP A 47 0.44 3.77 -8.25
CA ASP A 47 1.45 3.14 -7.38
C ASP A 47 1.72 3.97 -6.10
N PRO A 48 0.66 4.36 -5.34
CA PRO A 48 0.79 5.26 -4.19
C PRO A 48 1.39 4.54 -2.98
N TRP A 49 2.52 5.05 -2.54
CA TRP A 49 3.17 4.63 -1.32
C TRP A 49 3.00 5.71 -0.23
N VAL A 50 2.57 5.33 0.98
CA VAL A 50 2.35 6.26 2.12
C VAL A 50 2.86 5.70 3.46
N ILE A 51 3.65 6.49 4.19
CA ILE A 51 3.97 6.26 5.61
C ILE A 51 3.52 7.43 6.47
N ARG A 52 3.37 7.17 7.77
CA ARG A 52 3.25 8.20 8.80
C ARG A 52 4.55 8.32 9.59
N HIS A 53 5.06 9.54 9.74
CA HIS A 53 6.20 9.83 10.60
C HIS A 53 5.94 11.12 11.39
N GLY A 54 5.90 11.00 12.73
CA GLY A 54 5.40 12.05 13.61
C GLY A 54 3.93 12.39 13.33
N ASP A 55 3.65 13.68 13.22
CA ASP A 55 2.31 14.24 12.96
C ASP A 55 1.97 14.36 11.47
N TYR A 56 2.82 13.82 10.59
CA TYR A 56 2.67 13.92 9.13
C TYR A 56 2.63 12.55 8.44
N TYR A 57 1.89 12.52 7.34
CA TYR A 57 1.99 11.53 6.29
C TYR A 57 2.96 12.00 5.22
N TYR A 58 3.69 11.05 4.64
CA TYR A 58 4.55 11.24 3.48
C TYR A 58 4.08 10.31 2.38
N MET A 59 3.70 10.87 1.22
CA MET A 59 3.28 10.11 0.04
C MET A 59 4.30 10.28 -1.08
N THR A 60 4.54 9.21 -1.83
CA THR A 60 5.16 9.28 -3.14
C THR A 60 4.42 8.33 -4.09
N TYR A 61 4.52 8.56 -5.40
CA TYR A 61 3.76 7.85 -6.42
C TYR A 61 4.45 7.96 -7.78
N THR A 62 4.05 7.13 -8.75
CA THR A 62 4.68 7.10 -10.09
C THR A 62 4.47 8.42 -10.85
N THR A 63 5.58 9.12 -11.17
CA THR A 63 5.58 10.30 -12.06
C THR A 63 6.21 10.04 -13.44
N ASN A 64 6.81 8.85 -13.64
CA ASN A 64 7.62 8.44 -14.80
C ASN A 64 8.93 9.21 -15.04
N SER A 65 9.13 10.37 -14.41
CA SER A 65 10.22 11.30 -14.75
C SER A 65 11.11 11.71 -13.57
N ASN A 66 10.59 11.67 -12.35
CA ASN A 66 11.28 12.11 -11.14
C ASN A 66 10.71 11.41 -9.91
N ILE A 67 11.42 11.48 -8.78
CA ILE A 67 10.88 11.11 -7.48
C ILE A 67 10.48 12.38 -6.73
N THR A 68 9.19 12.50 -6.44
CA THR A 68 8.60 13.59 -5.67
C THR A 68 7.94 13.03 -4.41
N ILE A 69 8.18 13.67 -3.28
CA ILE A 69 7.57 13.35 -1.98
C ILE A 69 6.59 14.48 -1.63
N LEU A 70 5.37 14.11 -1.29
CA LEU A 70 4.34 14.99 -0.76
C LEU A 70 4.26 14.80 0.76
N ARG A 71 3.97 15.86 1.51
CA ARG A 71 3.76 15.80 2.96
C ARG A 71 2.45 16.49 3.35
N SER A 72 1.65 15.83 4.19
CA SER A 72 0.37 16.35 4.69
C SER A 72 0.09 15.82 6.09
N SER A 73 -0.59 16.59 6.95
CA SER A 73 -1.21 16.05 8.18
C SER A 73 -2.56 15.39 7.90
N VAL A 74 -3.06 15.48 6.67
CA VAL A 74 -4.36 14.98 6.21
C VAL A 74 -4.13 13.85 5.21
N LEU A 75 -4.48 12.61 5.58
CA LEU A 75 -4.34 11.43 4.71
C LEU A 75 -5.37 11.41 3.58
N THR A 76 -6.50 12.10 3.75
CA THR A 76 -7.67 12.03 2.86
C THR A 76 -7.77 13.15 1.82
N ASP A 77 -6.86 14.13 1.84
CA ASP A 77 -6.78 15.21 0.87
C ASP A 77 -5.33 15.65 0.70
N TRP A 78 -4.77 15.37 -0.48
CA TRP A 78 -3.40 15.70 -0.86
C TRP A 78 -3.30 16.90 -1.80
N ASN A 79 -4.42 17.53 -2.17
CA ASN A 79 -4.46 18.62 -3.14
C ASN A 79 -3.78 19.91 -2.65
N ASN A 80 -3.58 20.03 -1.34
CA ASN A 80 -2.89 21.15 -0.68
C ASN A 80 -1.67 20.67 0.13
N ALA A 81 -1.15 19.48 -0.16
CA ALA A 81 0.04 18.95 0.50
C ALA A 81 1.29 19.79 0.16
N ASP A 82 2.25 19.83 1.08
CA ASP A 82 3.59 20.32 0.74
C ASP A 82 4.22 19.37 -0.29
N VAL A 83 4.94 19.89 -1.29
CA VAL A 83 5.56 19.09 -2.36
C VAL A 83 7.06 19.33 -2.40
N LYS A 84 7.84 18.24 -2.46
CA LYS A 84 9.30 18.26 -2.54
C LYS A 84 9.81 17.31 -3.63
N LEU A 85 10.55 17.87 -4.57
CA LEU A 85 11.37 17.09 -5.51
C LEU A 85 12.50 16.41 -4.73
N ALA A 86 12.45 15.09 -4.59
CA ALA A 86 13.46 14.31 -3.88
C ALA A 86 14.63 13.97 -4.80
N PHE A 87 14.35 13.58 -6.04
CA PHE A 87 15.36 13.21 -7.03
C PHE A 87 14.88 13.50 -8.45
N ASN A 88 15.75 14.09 -9.26
CA ASN A 88 15.56 14.28 -10.69
C ASN A 88 16.77 13.69 -11.41
N PRO A 89 16.63 12.61 -12.18
CA PRO A 89 17.76 11.94 -12.79
C PRO A 89 18.40 12.81 -13.88
N PRO A 90 19.74 12.86 -13.98
CA PRO A 90 20.39 13.44 -15.15
C PRO A 90 20.11 12.54 -16.38
N PRO A 91 19.98 13.12 -17.58
CA PRO A 91 19.60 12.37 -18.78
C PRO A 91 20.71 11.42 -19.26
N GLY A 92 20.32 10.27 -19.80
CA GLY A 92 21.22 9.27 -20.41
C GLY A 92 21.91 8.33 -19.42
N MET A 93 21.46 8.30 -18.17
CA MET A 93 21.83 7.28 -17.17
C MET A 93 20.90 6.07 -17.26
N ASN A 94 21.29 4.96 -16.63
CA ASN A 94 20.45 3.75 -16.50
C ASN A 94 19.14 3.93 -15.70
N TYR A 95 18.90 5.12 -15.17
CA TYR A 95 17.79 5.46 -14.28
C TYR A 95 17.14 6.79 -14.70
N SER A 96 17.11 7.06 -16.00
CA SER A 96 16.66 8.35 -16.56
C SER A 96 15.21 8.36 -17.04
N THR A 97 14.62 7.20 -17.27
CA THR A 97 13.26 7.05 -17.83
C THR A 97 12.47 6.02 -17.05
N ASP A 98 11.15 6.08 -17.19
CA ASP A 98 10.22 5.11 -16.60
C ASP A 98 10.42 4.95 -15.08
N LEU A 99 10.52 6.10 -14.40
CA LEU A 99 10.64 6.17 -12.93
C LEU A 99 9.30 5.81 -12.28
N TRP A 100 9.18 4.55 -11.86
CA TRP A 100 7.95 3.94 -11.34
C TRP A 100 8.08 3.50 -9.88
N ALA A 101 6.93 3.45 -9.20
CA ALA A 101 6.73 2.86 -7.88
C ALA A 101 7.83 3.19 -6.84
N PRO A 102 8.06 4.48 -6.53
CA PRO A 102 8.95 4.85 -5.44
C PRO A 102 8.34 4.53 -4.07
N GLU A 103 9.17 4.17 -3.09
CA GLU A 103 8.77 3.89 -1.72
C GLU A 103 9.77 4.44 -0.69
N LEU A 104 9.33 5.19 0.33
CA LEU A 104 10.20 5.95 1.26
C LEU A 104 10.38 5.27 2.64
N HIS A 105 11.22 4.24 2.71
CA HIS A 105 11.37 3.45 3.94
C HIS A 105 12.29 4.09 4.98
N GLN A 106 11.95 3.95 6.28
CA GLN A 106 12.87 4.24 7.38
C GLN A 106 13.51 2.94 7.87
N ILE A 107 14.84 2.84 7.80
CA ILE A 107 15.61 1.68 8.23
C ILE A 107 16.84 2.18 9.01
N ASP A 108 17.05 1.64 10.22
CA ASP A 108 18.15 2.03 11.13
C ASP A 108 18.30 3.56 11.36
N ASN A 109 17.16 4.26 11.48
CA ASN A 109 17.01 5.72 11.57
C ASN A 109 17.40 6.53 10.33
N SER A 110 17.85 5.90 9.26
CA SER A 110 18.06 6.52 7.94
C SER A 110 16.82 6.36 7.05
N TRP A 111 16.70 7.24 6.06
CA TRP A 111 15.64 7.19 5.06
C TRP A 111 16.15 6.70 3.72
N TYR A 112 15.44 5.78 3.09
CA TYR A 112 15.76 5.25 1.77
C TYR A 112 14.57 5.40 0.84
N VAL A 113 14.83 5.71 -0.43
CA VAL A 113 13.80 5.59 -1.47
C VAL A 113 14.21 4.49 -2.44
N ILE A 114 13.49 3.37 -2.41
CA ILE A 114 13.60 2.33 -3.42
C ILE A 114 12.63 2.64 -4.56
N PHE A 115 13.07 2.49 -5.81
CA PHE A 115 12.27 2.83 -6.99
C PHE A 115 12.73 2.04 -8.23
N THR A 116 11.83 1.93 -9.22
CA THR A 116 12.12 1.34 -10.53
C THR A 116 12.58 2.42 -11.52
N ALA A 117 13.52 2.12 -12.41
CA ALA A 117 13.81 2.96 -13.58
C ALA A 117 14.44 2.16 -14.73
N ASP A 118 14.52 2.77 -15.92
CA ASP A 118 15.13 2.23 -17.14
C ASP A 118 16.20 3.21 -17.72
N PRO A 119 17.22 2.74 -18.47
CA PRO A 119 18.05 3.57 -19.34
C PRO A 119 17.31 4.28 -20.48
N ASN A 120 16.23 3.70 -21.01
CA ASN A 120 15.47 4.23 -22.15
C ASN A 120 13.96 4.07 -21.94
N TYR A 121 13.15 4.79 -22.70
CA TYR A 121 11.71 4.53 -22.71
C TYR A 121 11.39 3.17 -23.34
N ASP A 122 10.39 2.48 -22.79
CA ASP A 122 9.89 1.20 -23.31
C ASP A 122 9.68 1.24 -24.84
N THR A 123 10.34 0.29 -25.54
CA THR A 123 10.35 0.24 -27.01
C THR A 123 10.05 -1.19 -27.49
N PRO A 124 8.84 -1.45 -28.04
CA PRO A 124 7.74 -0.50 -28.24
C PRO A 124 7.04 -0.15 -26.91
N SER A 125 6.21 0.90 -26.89
CA SER A 125 5.54 1.34 -25.66
C SER A 125 4.62 0.25 -25.08
N PRO A 126 4.26 0.31 -23.78
CA PRO A 126 3.45 -0.72 -23.12
C PRO A 126 2.08 -1.00 -23.80
N GLU A 127 1.48 0.00 -24.45
CA GLU A 127 0.24 -0.12 -25.24
C GLU A 127 0.42 -0.97 -26.51
N VAL A 128 1.65 -1.11 -26.99
CA VAL A 128 2.03 -1.88 -28.18
C VAL A 128 2.64 -3.23 -27.79
N ASP A 129 3.45 -3.30 -26.73
CA ASP A 129 4.00 -4.57 -26.22
C ASP A 129 2.91 -5.59 -25.86
N MET A 130 1.77 -5.14 -25.33
CA MET A 130 0.63 -6.02 -25.04
C MET A 130 0.11 -6.80 -26.27
N TRP A 131 0.39 -6.30 -27.48
CA TRP A 131 0.01 -6.92 -28.75
C TRP A 131 1.13 -7.73 -29.40
N CYS A 132 2.36 -7.59 -28.93
CA CYS A 132 3.50 -8.38 -29.38
C CYS A 132 3.38 -9.85 -28.98
N ASP A 133 4.08 -10.69 -29.74
CA ASP A 133 4.49 -12.02 -29.28
C ASP A 133 5.72 -11.90 -28.33
N PHE A 134 6.21 -13.02 -27.80
CA PHE A 134 7.25 -13.11 -26.74
C PHE A 134 8.63 -12.47 -27.02
N ASN A 135 8.80 -11.73 -28.12
CA ASN A 135 10.06 -11.11 -28.54
C ASN A 135 10.12 -9.58 -28.35
N CYS A 136 9.08 -8.94 -27.79
CA CYS A 136 9.11 -7.53 -27.39
C CYS A 136 9.47 -7.44 -25.90
N PRO A 137 10.62 -6.82 -25.52
CA PRO A 137 11.10 -6.90 -24.15
C PRO A 137 11.23 -5.51 -23.48
N ALA A 138 10.45 -5.26 -22.43
CA ALA A 138 10.70 -4.19 -21.44
C ALA A 138 11.93 -4.48 -20.54
N VAL A 139 12.98 -5.12 -21.09
CA VAL A 139 14.03 -5.84 -20.35
C VAL A 139 14.95 -5.00 -19.48
N HIS A 140 14.94 -3.67 -19.62
CA HIS A 140 15.97 -2.82 -19.04
C HIS A 140 15.58 -2.19 -17.69
N HIS A 141 14.32 -2.36 -17.26
CA HIS A 141 13.85 -1.95 -15.94
C HIS A 141 14.63 -2.63 -14.80
N ARG A 142 15.19 -1.82 -13.90
CA ARG A 142 15.96 -2.25 -12.73
C ARG A 142 15.52 -1.47 -11.49
N MET A 143 15.87 -2.02 -10.33
CA MET A 143 15.65 -1.39 -9.04
C MET A 143 16.84 -0.52 -8.62
N TYR A 144 16.54 0.65 -8.06
CA TYR A 144 17.50 1.66 -7.61
C TYR A 144 17.15 2.11 -6.19
N VAL A 145 18.16 2.55 -5.43
CA VAL A 145 17.99 3.07 -4.06
C VAL A 145 18.63 4.44 -3.90
N LEU A 146 17.85 5.38 -3.37
CA LEU A 146 18.32 6.66 -2.83
C LEU A 146 18.49 6.57 -1.31
N GLU A 147 19.41 7.33 -0.72
CA GLU A 147 19.51 7.55 0.73
C GLU A 147 19.34 9.04 1.05
N GLY A 148 18.58 9.32 2.11
CA GLY A 148 18.36 10.63 2.69
C GLY A 148 19.46 11.04 3.67
N SER A 149 19.90 12.29 3.60
CA SER A 149 21.03 12.80 4.37
C SER A 149 20.77 13.12 5.85
N SER A 150 19.56 12.88 6.38
CA SER A 150 19.21 13.18 7.78
C SER A 150 18.18 12.20 8.33
N SER A 151 17.89 12.29 9.63
CA SER A 151 16.86 11.49 10.30
C SER A 151 15.42 11.96 10.01
N ASP A 152 15.26 13.11 9.35
CA ASP A 152 13.96 13.67 8.96
C ASP A 152 13.79 13.50 7.43
N PRO A 153 12.71 12.87 6.95
CA PRO A 153 12.53 12.63 5.52
C PRO A 153 12.30 13.93 4.74
N TRP A 154 11.74 14.96 5.40
CA TRP A 154 11.47 16.26 4.80
C TRP A 154 12.69 17.15 4.70
N GLU A 155 13.62 17.07 5.65
CA GLU A 155 14.88 17.85 5.60
C GLU A 155 16.02 17.11 4.85
N SER A 156 15.89 15.79 4.64
CA SER A 156 16.88 14.98 3.92
C SER A 156 17.09 15.39 2.46
N THR A 157 18.34 15.58 2.03
CA THR A 157 18.67 15.53 0.60
C THR A 157 18.84 14.07 0.20
N TYR A 158 18.19 13.63 -0.88
CA TYR A 158 18.27 12.26 -1.36
C TYR A 158 19.34 12.11 -2.44
N THR A 159 20.19 11.10 -2.32
CA THR A 159 21.26 10.81 -3.28
C THR A 159 21.25 9.35 -3.70
N LEU A 160 21.52 9.06 -4.98
CA LEU A 160 21.55 7.69 -5.49
C LEU A 160 22.70 6.90 -4.87
N LYS A 161 22.39 5.77 -4.25
CA LYS A 161 23.34 4.87 -3.59
C LYS A 161 23.74 3.70 -4.47
N SER A 162 22.76 3.02 -5.06
CA SER A 162 23.01 1.84 -5.88
C SER A 162 21.92 1.60 -6.92
N GLN A 163 22.29 0.80 -7.91
CA GLN A 163 21.37 -0.10 -8.59
C GLN A 163 21.41 -1.43 -7.83
N LEU A 164 20.27 -1.97 -7.42
CA LEU A 164 20.23 -3.27 -6.74
C LEU A 164 20.60 -4.40 -7.71
N SER A 165 21.25 -5.44 -7.18
CA SER A 165 21.59 -6.62 -7.98
C SER A 165 20.33 -7.46 -8.24
N THR A 166 19.73 -7.26 -9.40
CA THR A 166 18.62 -8.06 -9.94
C THR A 166 19.08 -9.05 -11.01
N TYR A 167 20.39 -9.39 -10.99
CA TYR A 167 21.04 -10.38 -11.86
C TYR A 167 20.90 -10.10 -13.36
N ASP A 168 20.85 -8.81 -13.71
CA ASP A 168 20.60 -8.30 -15.06
C ASP A 168 19.27 -8.77 -15.67
N GLN A 169 18.27 -9.08 -14.83
CA GLN A 169 16.91 -9.43 -15.24
C GLN A 169 15.95 -8.24 -15.00
N PHE A 170 14.82 -8.27 -15.72
CA PHE A 170 13.68 -7.39 -15.47
C PHE A 170 13.30 -7.41 -13.98
N ALA A 171 13.24 -6.24 -13.38
CA ALA A 171 12.85 -6.04 -12.00
C ALA A 171 12.15 -4.70 -11.80
N ILE A 172 10.93 -4.74 -11.26
CA ILE A 172 10.13 -3.57 -10.89
C ILE A 172 9.54 -3.75 -9.49
N ASP A 173 8.96 -2.69 -8.94
CA ASP A 173 8.11 -2.71 -7.74
C ASP A 173 8.79 -3.39 -6.52
N GLY A 174 10.01 -2.97 -6.19
CA GLY A 174 10.74 -3.52 -5.05
C GLY A 174 10.38 -2.85 -3.73
N THR A 175 9.86 -3.63 -2.78
CA THR A 175 9.72 -3.25 -1.36
C THR A 175 10.82 -3.91 -0.52
N TYR A 176 11.08 -3.34 0.65
CA TYR A 176 11.73 -4.07 1.73
C TYR A 176 10.74 -5.01 2.44
N PHE A 177 11.26 -6.09 3.00
CA PHE A 177 10.58 -6.97 3.93
C PHE A 177 11.49 -7.18 5.16
N GLN A 178 11.02 -6.74 6.32
CA GLN A 178 11.76 -6.79 7.59
C GLN A 178 11.30 -8.00 8.39
N HIS A 179 12.24 -8.86 8.80
CA HIS A 179 12.00 -10.06 9.59
C HIS A 179 13.11 -10.22 10.65
N ASP A 180 12.87 -10.99 11.72
CA ASP A 180 13.83 -11.16 12.82
C ASP A 180 15.17 -11.78 12.38
N SER A 181 15.19 -12.46 11.23
CA SER A 181 16.39 -13.03 10.60
C SER A 181 17.17 -12.05 9.70
N GLY A 182 16.65 -10.86 9.44
CA GLY A 182 17.31 -9.80 8.66
C GLY A 182 16.41 -9.02 7.71
N LEU A 183 17.06 -8.23 6.84
CA LEU A 183 16.41 -7.43 5.80
C LEU A 183 16.35 -8.22 4.48
N TYR A 184 15.22 -8.11 3.80
CA TYR A 184 14.97 -8.73 2.51
C TYR A 184 14.39 -7.71 1.53
N HIS A 185 14.57 -7.97 0.24
CA HIS A 185 14.00 -7.21 -0.87
C HIS A 185 13.07 -8.13 -1.65
N ILE A 186 11.79 -7.73 -1.78
CA ILE A 186 10.75 -8.45 -2.53
C ILE A 186 10.37 -7.59 -3.72
N TYR A 187 10.39 -8.16 -4.93
CA TYR A 187 10.19 -7.41 -6.17
C TYR A 187 9.53 -8.25 -7.26
N SER A 188 8.89 -7.57 -8.21
CA SER A 188 8.33 -8.16 -9.43
C SER A 188 9.46 -8.53 -10.38
N CYS A 189 9.53 -9.78 -10.82
CA CYS A 189 10.67 -10.33 -11.57
C CYS A 189 10.26 -11.34 -12.66
N TRP A 190 11.08 -11.45 -13.71
CA TRP A 190 11.02 -12.60 -14.61
C TRP A 190 11.88 -13.77 -14.09
N TYR A 191 11.57 -14.98 -14.57
CA TYR A 191 12.33 -16.18 -14.21
C TYR A 191 13.72 -16.17 -14.88
N ARG A 192 13.78 -15.81 -16.17
CA ARG A 192 14.99 -15.54 -16.95
C ARG A 192 15.00 -14.11 -17.49
N GLN A 193 16.19 -13.67 -17.90
CA GLN A 193 16.45 -12.33 -18.44
C GLN A 193 15.53 -11.91 -19.61
N TYR A 194 15.11 -12.85 -20.47
CA TYR A 194 14.39 -12.57 -21.72
C TYR A 194 13.08 -13.36 -21.86
N ASP A 195 12.37 -13.65 -20.77
CA ASP A 195 11.09 -14.38 -20.87
C ASP A 195 9.95 -13.52 -21.43
N ALA A 196 10.01 -12.19 -21.27
CA ALA A 196 8.96 -11.26 -21.68
C ALA A 196 7.58 -11.66 -21.11
N TRP A 197 7.55 -11.80 -19.77
CA TRP A 197 6.45 -12.26 -18.91
C TRP A 197 6.26 -13.81 -18.81
N PRO A 198 5.59 -14.37 -17.77
CA PRO A 198 4.92 -13.74 -16.61
C PRO A 198 5.90 -13.03 -15.66
N SER A 199 5.38 -12.05 -14.90
CA SER A 199 6.11 -11.48 -13.77
C SER A 199 5.68 -12.18 -12.47
N ASN A 200 6.64 -12.38 -11.59
CA ASN A 200 6.58 -13.24 -10.41
C ASN A 200 7.11 -12.45 -9.21
N LEU A 201 6.80 -12.85 -7.98
CA LEU A 201 7.46 -12.25 -6.81
C LEU A 201 8.75 -12.98 -6.49
N CYS A 202 9.87 -12.28 -6.67
CA CYS A 202 11.18 -12.71 -6.20
C CYS A 202 11.45 -12.18 -4.79
N ILE A 203 12.25 -12.92 -4.02
CA ILE A 203 12.85 -12.43 -2.78
C ILE A 203 14.36 -12.69 -2.75
N THR A 204 15.09 -11.73 -2.20
CA THR A 204 16.53 -11.78 -1.96
C THR A 204 16.87 -11.22 -0.58
N LYS A 205 17.84 -11.80 0.12
CA LYS A 205 18.36 -11.24 1.37
C LYS A 205 19.29 -10.06 1.09
N MET A 206 19.31 -9.09 2.01
CA MET A 206 20.14 -7.90 1.95
C MET A 206 21.09 -7.81 3.15
N SER A 207 22.30 -7.27 2.94
CA SER A 207 23.24 -6.94 4.02
C SER A 207 23.01 -5.55 4.61
N ASP A 208 22.44 -4.65 3.81
CA ASP A 208 22.09 -3.27 4.12
C ASP A 208 21.02 -2.80 3.11
N PRO A 209 20.36 -1.65 3.31
CA PRO A 209 19.25 -1.21 2.45
C PRO A 209 19.56 -0.99 0.96
N TRP A 210 20.82 -1.03 0.52
CA TRP A 210 21.19 -0.82 -0.88
C TRP A 210 22.07 -1.95 -1.47
N THR A 211 22.29 -3.04 -0.72
CA THR A 211 23.16 -4.16 -1.11
C THR A 211 22.46 -5.51 -0.93
N VAL A 212 22.23 -6.20 -2.05
CA VAL A 212 21.70 -7.56 -2.09
C VAL A 212 22.83 -8.55 -1.73
N GLU A 213 22.63 -9.35 -0.69
CA GLU A 213 23.56 -10.39 -0.23
C GLU A 213 23.43 -11.67 -1.08
N SER A 214 22.20 -12.03 -1.46
CA SER A 214 21.93 -13.26 -2.21
C SER A 214 22.58 -13.27 -3.60
N ASN A 215 23.18 -14.39 -3.97
CA ASN A 215 23.55 -14.65 -5.38
C ASN A 215 22.34 -15.17 -6.19
N PHE A 216 22.49 -15.30 -7.52
CA PHE A 216 21.38 -15.70 -8.40
C PHE A 216 20.78 -17.08 -8.07
N THR A 217 21.58 -18.01 -7.53
CA THR A 217 21.08 -19.34 -7.12
C THR A 217 20.41 -19.35 -5.75
N GLU A 218 20.57 -18.28 -4.97
CA GLU A 218 19.90 -18.07 -3.69
C GLU A 218 18.61 -17.25 -3.83
N ARG A 219 18.47 -16.41 -4.86
CA ARG A 219 17.21 -15.72 -5.19
C ARG A 219 16.07 -16.73 -5.28
N GLN A 220 15.03 -16.53 -4.49
CA GLN A 220 13.82 -17.35 -4.55
C GLN A 220 12.70 -16.66 -5.30
N ILE A 221 11.74 -17.47 -5.76
CA ILE A 221 10.43 -17.00 -6.22
C ILE A 221 9.40 -17.52 -5.23
N ILE A 222 8.68 -16.60 -4.60
CA ILE A 222 7.68 -16.89 -3.55
C ILE A 222 6.24 -16.82 -4.07
N SER A 223 6.02 -16.28 -5.27
CA SER A 223 4.73 -16.34 -5.94
C SER A 223 4.86 -16.27 -7.45
N VAL A 224 4.08 -17.09 -8.15
CA VAL A 224 3.88 -17.07 -9.60
C VAL A 224 2.38 -16.89 -9.89
N PRO A 225 1.98 -16.20 -10.98
CA PRO A 225 0.58 -15.88 -11.28
C PRO A 225 -0.19 -17.10 -11.83
N ASP A 226 -0.34 -18.14 -11.01
CA ASP A 226 -0.91 -19.42 -11.44
C ASP A 226 -2.43 -19.53 -11.29
N ASN A 227 -3.06 -18.77 -10.39
CA ASN A 227 -4.51 -18.83 -10.23
C ASN A 227 -5.24 -18.17 -11.41
N PRO A 228 -6.45 -18.63 -11.78
CA PRO A 228 -7.21 -18.05 -12.90
C PRO A 228 -7.50 -16.55 -12.77
N TRP A 229 -7.57 -16.02 -11.55
CA TRP A 229 -7.80 -14.59 -11.27
C TRP A 229 -6.53 -13.73 -11.36
N GLU A 230 -5.35 -14.34 -11.35
CA GLU A 230 -4.05 -13.66 -11.52
C GLU A 230 -3.67 -13.50 -13.00
N LYS A 231 -4.40 -14.17 -13.88
CA LYS A 231 -4.14 -14.29 -15.31
C LYS A 231 -5.03 -13.32 -16.10
N THR A 232 -4.46 -12.63 -17.09
CA THR A 232 -5.19 -11.61 -17.86
C THR A 232 -5.65 -12.11 -19.25
N PRO A 233 -6.92 -12.50 -19.43
CA PRO A 233 -7.45 -12.88 -20.74
C PRO A 233 -7.81 -11.66 -21.60
N TYR A 234 -6.82 -10.90 -22.09
CA TYR A 234 -7.08 -9.83 -23.04
C TYR A 234 -7.35 -10.41 -24.44
N GLY A 235 -8.64 -10.61 -24.78
CA GLY A 235 -9.13 -10.84 -26.15
C GLY A 235 -8.60 -12.08 -26.90
N ARG A 236 -7.71 -12.86 -26.29
CA ARG A 236 -7.03 -14.03 -26.87
C ARG A 236 -7.23 -15.24 -25.93
N PRO A 237 -7.56 -16.44 -26.45
CA PRO A 237 -7.90 -17.60 -25.62
C PRO A 237 -6.73 -18.22 -24.83
N TRP A 238 -5.50 -17.72 -24.98
CA TRP A 238 -4.29 -18.39 -24.45
C TRP A 238 -3.23 -17.45 -23.85
N ASN A 239 -3.49 -16.15 -23.70
CA ASN A 239 -2.42 -15.19 -23.42
C ASN A 239 -2.02 -15.07 -21.93
N TYR A 240 -1.50 -16.15 -21.36
CA TYR A 240 -0.90 -16.13 -20.01
C TYR A 240 0.35 -15.25 -19.91
N ARG A 241 0.92 -14.78 -21.04
CA ARG A 241 2.07 -13.86 -21.09
C ARG A 241 1.85 -12.73 -20.10
N LEU A 242 0.84 -11.88 -20.33
CA LEU A 242 0.57 -10.67 -19.53
C LEU A 242 -0.08 -10.96 -18.16
N SER A 243 0.47 -11.90 -17.38
CA SER A 243 0.05 -12.16 -16.00
C SER A 243 1.13 -11.62 -15.05
N SER A 244 0.74 -10.67 -14.19
CA SER A 244 1.59 -10.13 -13.14
C SER A 244 1.35 -10.83 -11.81
N ASN A 245 2.43 -11.05 -11.05
CA ASN A 245 2.45 -10.70 -9.64
C ASN A 245 3.46 -9.56 -9.47
N GLU A 246 3.00 -8.39 -9.05
CA GLU A 246 3.76 -7.13 -8.98
C GLU A 246 3.29 -6.29 -7.77
N GLY A 247 3.83 -5.08 -7.55
CA GLY A 247 3.48 -4.24 -6.39
C GLY A 247 3.39 -4.96 -5.02
N PRO A 248 4.39 -5.78 -4.61
CA PRO A 248 4.42 -6.41 -3.29
C PRO A 248 4.58 -5.36 -2.17
N GLN A 249 3.88 -5.55 -1.06
CA GLN A 249 3.94 -4.70 0.13
C GLN A 249 3.84 -5.55 1.39
N GLN A 250 4.77 -5.35 2.34
CA GLN A 250 4.72 -6.00 3.65
C GLN A 250 3.55 -5.44 4.47
N LEU A 251 2.79 -6.33 5.11
CA LEU A 251 1.74 -5.97 6.05
C LEU A 251 1.80 -6.93 7.25
N THR A 252 2.01 -6.38 8.45
CA THR A 252 2.11 -7.18 9.69
C THR A 252 0.89 -6.93 10.57
N ASN A 253 0.25 -8.00 11.06
CA ASN A 253 -0.84 -7.89 12.02
C ASN A 253 -0.28 -7.39 13.37
N PRO A 254 -0.73 -6.23 13.90
CA PRO A 254 -0.17 -5.63 15.11
C PRO A 254 -0.56 -6.37 16.41
N THR A 255 -1.48 -7.33 16.34
CA THR A 255 -1.96 -8.12 17.48
C THR A 255 -1.43 -9.55 17.47
N THR A 256 -1.38 -10.22 16.31
CA THR A 256 -0.94 -11.61 16.19
C THR A 256 0.52 -11.77 15.76
N GLY A 257 1.12 -10.72 15.18
CA GLY A 257 2.48 -10.78 14.62
C GLY A 257 2.58 -11.48 13.27
N GLN A 258 1.48 -12.00 12.70
CA GLN A 258 1.46 -12.60 11.36
C GLN A 258 1.96 -11.61 10.31
N GLN A 259 2.83 -12.09 9.42
CA GLN A 259 3.45 -11.29 8.38
C GLN A 259 2.89 -11.70 7.01
N PHE A 260 2.38 -10.71 6.28
CA PHE A 260 1.78 -10.87 4.98
C PHE A 260 2.59 -10.09 3.94
N VAL A 261 2.55 -10.58 2.69
CA VAL A 261 2.89 -9.79 1.51
C VAL A 261 1.60 -9.66 0.70
N ILE A 262 1.06 -8.45 0.66
CA ILE A 262 -0.05 -8.11 -0.23
C ILE A 262 0.55 -7.66 -1.54
N TYR A 263 0.06 -8.17 -2.66
CA TYR A 263 0.65 -7.93 -3.97
C TYR A 263 -0.44 -7.77 -5.03
N SER A 264 -0.12 -7.15 -6.15
CA SER A 264 -1.04 -6.91 -7.26
C SER A 264 -0.98 -8.03 -8.29
N ALA A 265 -2.13 -8.41 -8.83
CA ALA A 265 -2.28 -9.48 -9.80
C ALA A 265 -3.14 -9.09 -11.01
N ALA A 266 -3.14 -9.93 -12.05
CA ALA A 266 -3.64 -9.62 -13.40
C ALA A 266 -2.80 -8.52 -14.07
N ARG A 267 -3.40 -7.40 -14.53
CA ARG A 267 -2.71 -6.33 -15.27
C ARG A 267 -3.25 -4.95 -14.91
N SER A 268 -2.33 -4.01 -14.64
CA SER A 268 -2.58 -2.65 -14.13
C SER A 268 -3.32 -1.69 -15.08
N ASP A 269 -3.47 -2.07 -16.35
CA ASP A 269 -4.17 -1.31 -17.39
C ASP A 269 -5.70 -1.55 -17.41
N ASN A 270 -6.24 -2.50 -16.66
CA ASN A 270 -7.63 -2.91 -16.82
C ASN A 270 -8.37 -3.28 -15.53
N ARG A 271 -9.69 -3.45 -15.66
CA ARG A 271 -10.64 -3.69 -14.57
C ARG A 271 -10.33 -4.88 -13.65
N ASN A 272 -9.55 -5.85 -14.11
CA ASN A 272 -9.28 -7.08 -13.39
C ASN A 272 -8.09 -6.97 -12.42
N TYR A 273 -7.31 -5.89 -12.47
CA TYR A 273 -6.27 -5.64 -11.48
C TYR A 273 -6.85 -5.70 -10.06
N CYS A 274 -6.19 -6.46 -9.20
CA CYS A 274 -6.65 -6.79 -7.86
C CYS A 274 -5.46 -7.11 -6.95
N LEU A 275 -5.67 -7.17 -5.63
CA LEU A 275 -4.66 -7.62 -4.69
C LEU A 275 -4.83 -9.10 -4.33
N GLY A 276 -3.75 -9.86 -4.41
CA GLY A 276 -3.55 -11.17 -3.79
C GLY A 276 -2.82 -11.06 -2.45
N GLN A 277 -2.62 -12.20 -1.78
CA GLN A 277 -1.97 -12.29 -0.46
C GLN A 277 -1.08 -13.54 -0.37
N LEU A 278 0.14 -13.34 0.13
CA LEU A 278 0.97 -14.37 0.75
C LEU A 278 0.99 -14.13 2.27
N GLU A 279 1.15 -15.20 3.04
CA GLU A 279 1.40 -15.19 4.48
C GLU A 279 2.65 -16.01 4.76
N LEU A 280 3.60 -15.47 5.52
CA LEU A 280 4.74 -16.23 6.02
C LEU A 280 4.24 -17.08 7.21
N VAL A 281 4.14 -18.40 7.00
CA VAL A 281 3.62 -19.38 7.96
C VAL A 281 4.71 -20.29 8.56
N GLY A 282 5.92 -20.24 8.01
CA GLY A 282 7.15 -20.74 8.63
C GLY A 282 8.05 -19.60 9.10
N ASP A 283 9.34 -19.88 9.24
CA ASP A 283 10.30 -18.97 9.90
C ASP A 283 11.40 -18.45 8.94
N ASP A 284 11.48 -18.95 7.70
CA ASP A 284 12.48 -18.50 6.71
C ASP A 284 11.83 -17.80 5.49
N PRO A 285 11.94 -16.47 5.37
CA PRO A 285 11.49 -15.74 4.19
C PRO A 285 12.12 -16.24 2.86
N MET A 286 13.31 -16.84 2.92
CA MET A 286 14.02 -17.43 1.77
C MET A 286 13.67 -18.91 1.54
N ASN A 287 12.64 -19.44 2.18
CA ASN A 287 12.06 -20.75 1.85
C ASN A 287 10.67 -20.57 1.21
N PRO A 288 10.49 -20.81 -0.11
CA PRO A 288 9.18 -20.72 -0.76
C PRO A 288 8.09 -21.60 -0.13
N SER A 289 8.46 -22.66 0.59
CA SER A 289 7.50 -23.55 1.26
C SER A 289 6.92 -22.96 2.55
N ASP A 290 7.57 -21.93 3.11
CA ASP A 290 7.11 -21.22 4.31
C ASP A 290 6.09 -20.13 3.95
N TRP A 291 5.84 -19.87 2.66
CA TRP A 291 4.85 -18.92 2.17
C TRP A 291 3.54 -19.59 1.79
N ARG A 292 2.46 -19.28 2.52
CA ARG A 292 1.09 -19.68 2.19
C ARG A 292 0.43 -18.64 1.29
N LYS A 293 0.21 -19.00 0.03
CA LYS A 293 -0.58 -18.20 -0.91
C LYS A 293 -2.08 -18.37 -0.68
N ASN A 294 -2.83 -17.26 -0.63
CA ASN A 294 -4.29 -17.31 -0.74
C ASN A 294 -4.69 -17.63 -2.19
N ASN A 295 -5.30 -18.80 -2.41
CA ASN A 295 -5.74 -19.23 -3.74
C ASN A 295 -7.25 -19.04 -3.98
N GLU A 296 -8.03 -18.67 -2.96
CA GLU A 296 -9.50 -18.55 -3.06
C GLU A 296 -9.94 -17.36 -3.94
N GLY A 297 -9.10 -16.33 -4.06
CA GLY A 297 -9.36 -15.16 -4.87
C GLY A 297 -8.52 -13.96 -4.45
N CYS A 298 -8.72 -12.84 -5.14
CA CYS A 298 -8.21 -11.55 -4.72
C CYS A 298 -8.77 -11.16 -3.33
N VAL A 299 -7.92 -10.70 -2.43
CA VAL A 299 -8.32 -10.14 -1.12
C VAL A 299 -8.90 -8.73 -1.22
N PHE A 300 -8.56 -8.00 -2.29
CA PHE A 300 -9.16 -6.69 -2.62
C PHE A 300 -9.33 -6.58 -4.13
N TYR A 301 -10.55 -6.27 -4.60
CA TYR A 301 -10.90 -6.34 -6.01
C TYR A 301 -12.08 -5.44 -6.37
N GLN A 302 -12.20 -5.13 -7.66
CA GLN A 302 -13.24 -4.30 -8.29
C GLN A 302 -14.64 -4.42 -7.64
N ASN A 303 -15.33 -3.27 -7.56
CA ASN A 303 -16.70 -3.13 -7.12
C ASN A 303 -17.54 -2.43 -8.20
N PRO A 304 -18.12 -3.19 -9.16
CA PRO A 304 -18.88 -2.63 -10.27
C PRO A 304 -20.12 -1.81 -9.84
N LYS A 305 -20.65 -2.04 -8.64
CA LYS A 305 -21.79 -1.26 -8.10
C LYS A 305 -21.42 0.20 -7.78
N GLU A 306 -20.15 0.44 -7.45
CA GLU A 306 -19.58 1.75 -7.13
C GLU A 306 -18.70 2.27 -8.28
N GLU A 307 -18.72 1.65 -9.45
CA GLU A 307 -17.83 1.95 -10.59
C GLU A 307 -16.33 1.94 -10.25
N ALA A 308 -15.92 1.22 -9.20
CA ALA A 308 -14.52 1.09 -8.82
C ALA A 308 -13.91 -0.18 -9.45
N TYR A 309 -12.91 -0.02 -10.32
CA TYR A 309 -12.30 -1.12 -11.06
C TYR A 309 -10.76 -1.10 -10.91
N GLY A 310 -10.12 -2.20 -11.30
CA GLY A 310 -8.66 -2.28 -11.47
C GLY A 310 -7.89 -1.70 -10.28
N VAL A 311 -8.08 -2.29 -9.10
CA VAL A 311 -7.55 -1.76 -7.83
C VAL A 311 -6.28 -2.49 -7.43
N GLY A 312 -5.22 -1.76 -7.12
CA GLY A 312 -3.96 -2.39 -6.78
C GLY A 312 -2.84 -1.42 -6.44
N HIS A 313 -1.63 -1.97 -6.44
CA HIS A 313 -0.35 -1.38 -6.01
C HIS A 313 -0.55 -0.52 -4.77
N ALA A 314 -0.81 -1.19 -3.64
CA ALA A 314 -1.44 -0.59 -2.48
C ALA A 314 -0.55 -0.68 -1.24
N SER A 315 -0.21 0.47 -0.67
CA SER A 315 0.53 0.60 0.59
C SER A 315 -0.39 0.68 1.81
N PHE A 316 0.19 0.55 3.00
CA PHE A 316 -0.53 0.53 4.28
C PHE A 316 0.03 1.56 5.25
N THR A 317 -0.88 2.29 5.92
CA THR A 317 -0.52 3.27 6.94
C THR A 317 -1.52 3.25 8.09
N LYS A 318 -1.28 4.05 9.13
CA LYS A 318 -2.17 4.19 10.29
C LYS A 318 -2.73 5.60 10.41
N SER A 319 -3.88 5.73 11.08
CA SER A 319 -4.38 7.02 11.55
C SER A 319 -3.34 7.78 12.40
N LEU A 320 -3.51 9.10 12.59
CA LEU A 320 -2.57 9.93 13.37
C LEU A 320 -2.46 9.45 14.83
N ASP A 321 -3.58 9.00 15.41
CA ASP A 321 -3.62 8.40 16.75
C ASP A 321 -3.14 6.93 16.79
N GLY A 322 -2.85 6.32 15.63
CA GLY A 322 -2.39 4.94 15.50
C GLY A 322 -3.45 3.86 15.68
N THR A 323 -4.72 4.22 15.91
CA THR A 323 -5.79 3.27 16.29
C THR A 323 -6.50 2.60 15.11
N GLN A 324 -6.34 3.12 13.89
CA GLN A 324 -6.97 2.58 12.68
C GLN A 324 -5.92 2.23 11.62
N ASP A 325 -6.14 1.13 10.92
CA ASP A 325 -5.35 0.70 9.76
C ASP A 325 -6.00 1.16 8.45
N TRP A 326 -5.19 1.67 7.52
CA TRP A 326 -5.63 2.31 6.29
C TRP A 326 -4.87 1.75 5.08
N ILE A 327 -5.60 1.39 4.03
CA ILE A 327 -5.05 0.96 2.74
C ILE A 327 -5.10 2.16 1.79
N VAL A 328 -3.94 2.53 1.22
CA VAL A 328 -3.81 3.54 0.16
C VAL A 328 -3.50 2.82 -1.14
N TYR A 329 -4.29 3.04 -2.18
CA TYR A 329 -4.26 2.23 -3.40
C TYR A 329 -4.62 3.08 -4.63
N HIS A 330 -4.20 2.65 -5.82
CA HIS A 330 -4.73 3.22 -7.05
C HIS A 330 -5.91 2.41 -7.57
N GLY A 331 -6.81 3.06 -8.31
CA GLY A 331 -7.83 2.36 -9.08
C GLY A 331 -8.45 3.24 -10.16
N MET A 332 -9.18 2.63 -11.08
CA MET A 332 -9.84 3.31 -12.21
C MET A 332 -11.36 3.45 -12.02
N ARG A 333 -11.96 4.50 -12.60
CA ARG A 333 -13.43 4.64 -12.73
C ARG A 333 -13.91 4.19 -14.10
N ASP A 334 -13.22 4.66 -15.12
CA ASP A 334 -13.35 4.19 -16.50
C ASP A 334 -12.23 3.18 -16.78
N PRO A 335 -12.51 1.87 -16.80
CA PRO A 335 -11.50 0.86 -17.06
C PRO A 335 -11.14 0.70 -18.55
N THR A 336 -11.61 1.60 -19.43
CA THR A 336 -11.28 1.59 -20.86
C THR A 336 -10.14 2.55 -21.21
N ASN A 337 -9.80 3.50 -20.32
CA ASN A 337 -8.75 4.50 -20.52
C ASN A 337 -7.37 4.09 -19.94
N GLY A 338 -7.13 2.78 -19.78
CA GLY A 338 -5.81 2.21 -19.46
C GLY A 338 -5.16 2.76 -18.17
N TRP A 339 -3.83 2.85 -18.19
CA TRP A 339 -3.04 3.41 -17.09
C TRP A 339 -3.39 4.87 -16.76
N SER A 340 -3.90 5.64 -17.71
CA SER A 340 -4.34 7.05 -17.53
C SER A 340 -5.65 7.18 -16.76
N ALA A 341 -6.35 6.08 -16.47
CA ALA A 341 -7.55 6.07 -15.65
C ALA A 341 -7.29 5.97 -14.14
N ARG A 342 -6.04 5.72 -13.73
CA ARG A 342 -5.65 5.46 -12.33
C ARG A 342 -5.69 6.74 -11.50
N THR A 343 -6.38 6.68 -10.36
CA THR A 343 -6.44 7.74 -9.35
C THR A 343 -6.14 7.18 -7.97
N ILE A 344 -5.47 7.95 -7.11
CA ILE A 344 -5.11 7.54 -5.74
C ILE A 344 -6.33 7.61 -4.81
N ARG A 345 -6.47 6.60 -3.94
CA ARG A 345 -7.62 6.39 -3.06
C ARG A 345 -7.14 5.88 -1.71
N THR A 346 -7.92 6.11 -0.66
CA THR A 346 -7.69 5.48 0.66
C THR A 346 -8.99 5.02 1.27
N GLN A 347 -8.95 3.97 2.10
CA GLN A 347 -10.05 3.50 2.94
C GLN A 347 -9.51 2.81 4.20
N GLN A 348 -10.27 2.88 5.30
CA GLN A 348 -9.98 2.10 6.51
C GLN A 348 -10.19 0.60 6.23
N PHE A 349 -9.31 -0.25 6.78
CA PHE A 349 -9.51 -1.70 6.86
C PHE A 349 -9.47 -2.20 8.30
N THR A 350 -9.76 -3.48 8.50
CA THR A 350 -9.79 -4.11 9.84
C THR A 350 -9.08 -5.47 9.79
N TRP A 351 -9.04 -6.20 10.90
CA TRP A 351 -8.47 -7.54 10.97
C TRP A 351 -9.57 -8.56 11.29
N ASN A 352 -9.51 -9.71 10.63
CA ASN A 352 -10.39 -10.84 10.91
C ASN A 352 -10.00 -11.52 12.23
N ALA A 353 -10.91 -12.35 12.76
CA ALA A 353 -10.68 -13.10 14.00
C ALA A 353 -9.55 -14.15 13.92
N ASP A 354 -9.16 -14.55 12.70
CA ASP A 354 -8.01 -15.43 12.42
C ASP A 354 -6.70 -14.66 12.18
N GLY A 355 -6.72 -13.32 12.32
CA GLY A 355 -5.59 -12.43 12.13
C GLY A 355 -5.29 -12.04 10.68
N THR A 356 -6.05 -12.50 9.69
CA THR A 356 -5.91 -12.04 8.30
C THR A 356 -6.45 -10.61 8.11
N PRO A 357 -5.93 -9.82 7.16
CA PRO A 357 -6.47 -8.49 6.88
C PRO A 357 -7.86 -8.57 6.22
N ASN A 358 -8.76 -7.70 6.66
CA ASN A 358 -10.13 -7.56 6.17
C ASN A 358 -10.30 -6.23 5.44
N PHE A 359 -9.97 -6.24 4.14
CA PHE A 359 -10.06 -5.05 3.29
C PHE A 359 -11.52 -4.69 2.96
N PRO A 360 -11.84 -3.39 2.84
CA PRO A 360 -13.19 -2.93 2.50
C PRO A 360 -13.55 -3.27 1.05
N ARG A 361 -14.79 -2.99 0.64
CA ARG A 361 -15.13 -2.93 -0.79
C ARG A 361 -14.64 -1.59 -1.35
N PRO A 362 -13.94 -1.56 -2.50
CA PRO A 362 -13.49 -0.30 -3.09
C PRO A 362 -14.68 0.55 -3.53
N GLY A 363 -14.54 1.88 -3.41
CA GLY A 363 -15.60 2.82 -3.76
C GLY A 363 -15.24 4.27 -3.44
N TYR A 364 -16.20 5.17 -3.61
CA TYR A 364 -15.97 6.63 -3.59
C TYR A 364 -16.43 7.36 -2.32
N GLY A 365 -17.16 6.70 -1.42
CA GLY A 365 -17.64 7.27 -0.17
C GLY A 365 -19.09 7.81 -0.26
N PRO A 366 -19.51 8.68 0.68
CA PRO A 366 -18.70 9.31 1.73
C PRO A 366 -18.20 8.30 2.78
N TYR A 367 -16.97 8.52 3.25
CA TYR A 367 -16.33 7.74 4.31
C TYR A 367 -15.94 8.65 5.48
N PRO A 368 -15.92 8.18 6.74
CA PRO A 368 -15.42 8.97 7.87
C PRO A 368 -13.93 9.27 7.69
N VAL A 369 -13.48 10.46 8.12
CA VAL A 369 -12.05 10.78 8.16
C VAL A 369 -11.29 9.90 9.17
N PRO A 370 -9.97 9.69 8.98
CA PRO A 370 -9.11 9.01 9.94
C PRO A 370 -9.22 9.59 11.35
N SER A 371 -9.17 8.72 12.36
CA SER A 371 -9.16 9.16 13.75
C SER A 371 -7.88 9.95 14.09
N GLY A 372 -8.01 10.95 14.96
CA GLY A 372 -6.95 11.93 15.22
C GLY A 372 -6.74 12.98 14.13
N GLN A 373 -7.40 12.86 12.96
CA GLN A 373 -7.45 13.92 11.94
C GLN A 373 -8.66 14.83 12.23
N THR A 374 -8.44 16.15 12.29
CA THR A 374 -9.47 17.16 12.63
C THR A 374 -9.93 17.95 11.41
#